data_AF-A0A9D1HKD2-F1
#
_entry.id   AF-A0A9D1HKD2-F1
#
_cell.length_a   1.000
_cell.length_b   1.000
_cell.length_c   1.000
_cell.angle_alpha   90.00
_cell.angle_beta   90.00
_cell.angle_gamma   90.00
#
_symmetry.space_group_name_H-M   'P 1'
#
loop_
_entity.id
_entity.type
_entity.pdbx_description
1 polymer ?
#
loop_
_entity_poly.entity_id
_entity_poly.type
_entity_poly.pdbx_seq_one_letter_code
_entity_poly.pdbx_strand_id
1 'polypeptide(L)'
;MTEQIVAPSGFLNIYKPAGYTSHDVVAVLRRHLPRGTKVGHTGTLDPQATGVLPICVGKATRLAEYFTALPKTYLGELMLGASTDTYDRWGNIVAESDPDKLTAVSEDDFLAVLPEFCGVIEQVPPMVSAVKMGGKKLYQLARAGVEIERPPRRVQIFSLVVEQLALPRAVLRVNCSSGTYIRSLFHDIGARLGVGAYLSALERLAVGVFTAENALPLAEAEAMLAHGDYSVLLPLDMGISHLPRIDLADERDYHSALCGRDVVLGLSEPEAAACRVYYQGRLLGIGETCYEAQSCACNEMLLLHMDKVLAGTK
;
A
#
# COMPACT_ATOMS: atom_id res chain seq x y z
N MET A 1 14.72 39.49 3.93
CA MET A 1 13.97 38.35 4.52
C MET A 1 13.80 37.35 3.41
N THR A 2 14.64 36.31 3.38
CA THR A 2 14.46 35.19 2.46
C THR A 2 13.15 34.50 2.84
N GLU A 3 12.16 34.51 1.95
CA GLU A 3 11.03 33.58 2.06
C GLU A 3 11.62 32.20 2.25
N GLN A 4 11.41 31.59 3.42
CA GLN A 4 11.67 30.17 3.59
C GLN A 4 10.72 29.48 2.61
N ILE A 5 11.24 29.06 1.46
CA ILE A 5 10.52 28.17 0.55
C ILE A 5 10.21 26.93 1.38
N VAL A 6 8.94 26.82 1.81
CA VAL A 6 8.47 25.65 2.53
C VAL A 6 8.67 24.48 1.59
N ALA A 7 9.52 23.53 1.98
CA ALA A 7 9.83 22.39 1.14
C ALA A 7 8.54 21.66 0.74
N PRO A 8 8.34 21.35 -0.55
CA PRO A 8 7.12 20.72 -1.05
C PRO A 8 6.82 19.45 -0.25
N SER A 9 5.59 19.33 0.23
CA SER A 9 5.17 18.23 1.09
C SER A 9 3.74 17.82 0.76
N GLY A 10 3.55 16.52 0.50
CA GLY A 10 2.27 15.99 0.09
C GLY A 10 2.39 14.57 -0.45
N PHE A 11 1.27 14.03 -0.91
CA PHE A 11 1.23 12.78 -1.64
C PHE A 11 1.22 13.05 -3.15
N LEU A 12 1.78 12.16 -3.94
CA LEU A 12 1.54 12.09 -5.39
C LEU A 12 0.92 10.73 -5.67
N ASN A 13 -0.24 10.73 -6.32
CA ASN A 13 -0.79 9.48 -6.85
C ASN A 13 -0.24 9.25 -8.25
N ILE A 14 0.68 8.30 -8.39
CA ILE A 14 1.34 8.03 -9.67
C ILE A 14 0.79 6.75 -10.27
N TYR A 15 0.45 6.79 -11.55
CA TYR A 15 0.23 5.60 -12.35
C TYR A 15 1.59 5.09 -12.83
N LYS A 16 2.08 4.01 -12.20
CA LYS A 16 3.37 3.40 -12.55
C LYS A 16 3.26 2.67 -13.89
N PRO A 17 4.09 2.99 -14.89
CA PRO A 17 4.16 2.21 -16.12
C PRO A 17 4.89 0.88 -15.91
N ALA A 18 4.68 -0.08 -16.82
CA ALA A 18 5.43 -1.33 -16.84
C ALA A 18 6.92 -1.07 -17.12
N GLY A 19 7.79 -1.99 -16.68
CA GLY A 19 9.24 -1.89 -16.83
C GLY A 19 9.97 -1.10 -15.74
N TYR A 20 9.25 -0.26 -14.97
CA TYR A 20 9.84 0.52 -13.87
C TYR A 20 9.73 -0.23 -12.55
N THR A 21 10.81 -0.31 -11.77
CA THR A 21 10.66 -0.65 -10.34
C THR A 21 9.98 0.50 -9.61
N SER A 22 9.37 0.23 -8.45
CA SER A 22 8.82 1.30 -7.61
C SER A 22 9.90 2.29 -7.14
N HIS A 23 11.16 1.86 -7.03
CA HIS A 23 12.28 2.73 -6.69
C HIS A 23 12.71 3.62 -7.86
N ASP A 24 12.57 3.14 -9.11
CA ASP A 24 12.85 3.95 -10.29
C ASP A 24 11.88 5.13 -10.39
N VAL A 25 10.59 4.93 -10.10
CA VAL A 25 9.60 6.01 -10.02
C VAL A 25 10.02 7.07 -9.00
N VAL A 26 10.40 6.65 -7.79
CA VAL A 26 10.90 7.55 -6.75
C VAL A 26 12.15 8.30 -7.24
N ALA A 27 13.06 7.61 -7.92
CA ALA A 27 14.29 8.22 -8.43
C ALA A 27 14.02 9.26 -9.52
N VAL A 28 13.07 9.02 -10.42
CA VAL A 28 12.62 9.96 -11.46
C VAL A 28 12.08 11.23 -10.81
N LEU A 29 11.06 11.12 -9.95
CA LEU A 29 10.39 12.27 -9.35
C LEU A 29 11.32 13.09 -8.45
N ARG A 30 12.19 12.42 -7.68
CA ARG A 30 13.14 13.07 -6.77
C ARG A 30 14.13 14.00 -7.48
N ARG A 31 14.47 13.75 -8.75
CA ARG A 31 15.40 14.62 -9.51
C ARG A 31 14.87 16.04 -9.69
N HIS A 32 13.55 16.19 -9.69
CA HIS A 32 12.85 17.44 -9.93
C HIS A 32 12.32 18.09 -8.64
N LEU A 33 12.72 17.57 -7.48
CA LEU A 33 12.38 18.14 -6.18
C LEU A 33 13.58 18.87 -5.57
N PRO A 34 13.36 19.87 -4.69
CA PRO A 34 14.45 20.58 -4.03
C PRO A 34 15.42 19.63 -3.34
N ARG A 35 16.71 19.95 -3.38
CA ARG A 35 17.77 19.12 -2.80
C ARG A 35 17.48 18.84 -1.31
N GLY A 36 17.56 17.57 -0.92
CA GLY A 36 17.28 17.13 0.45
C GLY A 36 15.82 16.79 0.74
N THR A 37 14.91 16.96 -0.22
CA THR A 37 13.52 16.53 -0.09
C THR A 37 13.45 15.01 0.08
N LYS A 38 12.81 14.55 1.16
CA LYS A 38 12.57 13.12 1.40
C LYS A 38 11.47 12.63 0.45
N VAL A 39 11.70 11.50 -0.20
CA VAL A 39 10.74 10.88 -1.12
C VAL A 39 10.72 9.37 -0.89
N GLY A 40 9.54 8.76 -0.86
CA GLY A 40 9.37 7.32 -0.73
C GLY A 40 8.03 6.86 -1.27
N HIS A 41 7.86 5.56 -1.47
CA HIS A 41 6.59 4.96 -1.88
C HIS A 41 5.98 4.14 -0.74
N THR A 42 4.66 3.92 -0.74
CA THR A 42 3.94 3.25 0.35
C THR A 42 3.51 1.81 0.06
N GLY A 43 3.99 1.23 -1.04
CA GLY A 43 3.79 -0.18 -1.34
C GLY A 43 4.41 -0.56 -2.67
N THR A 44 5.39 -1.47 -2.63
CA THR A 44 6.09 -1.92 -3.83
C THR A 44 5.11 -2.56 -4.83
N LEU A 45 5.22 -2.16 -6.09
CA LEU A 45 4.73 -2.89 -7.25
C LEU A 45 5.91 -3.56 -7.97
N ASP A 46 5.68 -4.78 -8.44
CA ASP A 46 6.61 -5.50 -9.29
C ASP A 46 6.90 -4.71 -10.57
N PRO A 47 8.09 -4.87 -11.19
CA PRO A 47 8.52 -4.02 -12.31
C PRO A 47 7.53 -4.01 -13.47
N GLN A 48 6.90 -5.14 -13.74
CA GLN A 48 5.99 -5.33 -14.85
C GLN A 48 4.53 -5.06 -14.50
N ALA A 49 4.20 -4.93 -13.21
CA ALA A 49 2.88 -4.50 -12.79
C ALA A 49 2.69 -3.01 -13.12
N THR A 50 1.47 -2.60 -13.44
CA THR A 50 1.08 -1.21 -13.69
C THR A 50 0.16 -0.68 -12.60
N GLY A 51 -0.16 0.61 -12.67
CA GLY A 51 -1.21 1.20 -11.85
C GLY A 51 -0.70 1.98 -10.63
N VAL A 52 -1.60 2.17 -9.67
CA VAL A 52 -1.49 3.12 -8.57
C VAL A 52 -0.26 2.88 -7.70
N LEU A 53 0.59 3.90 -7.56
CA LEU A 53 1.76 3.94 -6.68
C LEU A 53 1.78 5.28 -5.94
N PRO A 54 1.23 5.35 -4.71
CA PRO A 54 1.28 6.57 -3.91
C PRO A 54 2.72 6.86 -3.48
N ILE A 55 3.18 8.06 -3.78
CA ILE A 55 4.50 8.59 -3.43
C ILE A 55 4.32 9.62 -2.33
N CYS A 56 5.09 9.49 -1.26
CA CYS A 56 5.19 10.47 -0.20
C CYS A 56 6.33 11.43 -0.49
N VAL A 57 6.07 12.73 -0.43
CA VAL A 57 7.06 13.81 -0.58
C VAL A 57 7.12 14.65 0.70
N GLY A 58 8.33 14.97 1.15
CA GLY A 58 8.57 15.83 2.30
C GLY A 58 7.95 15.27 3.58
N LYS A 59 7.11 16.06 4.25
CA LYS A 59 6.45 15.64 5.50
C LYS A 59 5.57 14.40 5.35
N ALA A 60 5.05 14.12 4.15
CA ALA A 60 4.23 12.94 3.91
C ALA A 60 4.98 11.63 4.15
N THR A 61 6.32 11.60 4.06
CA THR A 61 7.07 10.36 4.30
C THR A 61 6.95 9.87 5.74
N ARG A 62 6.61 10.77 6.68
CA ARG A 62 6.33 10.42 8.07
C ARG A 62 4.96 9.78 8.28
N LEU A 63 4.09 9.86 7.27
CA LEU A 63 2.72 9.32 7.29
C LEU A 63 2.61 7.97 6.59
N ALA A 64 3.70 7.46 6.02
CA ALA A 64 3.69 6.26 5.21
C ALA A 64 3.17 5.02 5.95
N GLU A 65 3.39 4.91 7.26
CA GLU A 65 3.00 3.74 8.05
C GLU A 65 1.48 3.58 8.20
N TYR A 66 0.75 4.68 8.42
CA TYR A 66 -0.73 4.65 8.49
C TYR A 66 -1.38 4.34 7.15
N PHE A 67 -0.63 4.52 6.06
CA PHE A 67 -1.13 4.27 4.71
C PHE A 67 -0.74 2.87 4.20
N THR A 68 0.44 2.36 4.54
CA THR A 68 0.97 1.09 3.99
C THR A 68 0.07 -0.10 4.31
N ALA A 69 -0.59 -0.06 5.47
CA ALA A 69 -1.52 -1.08 5.95
C ALA A 69 -2.88 -1.10 5.21
N LEU A 70 -3.21 -0.04 4.46
CA LEU A 70 -4.52 0.08 3.82
C LEU A 70 -4.77 -1.04 2.78
N PRO A 71 -6.05 -1.43 2.60
CA PRO A 71 -6.45 -2.36 1.55
C PRO A 71 -6.02 -1.92 0.16
N LYS A 72 -5.82 -2.91 -0.70
CA LYS A 72 -5.35 -2.72 -2.08
C LYS A 72 -6.31 -3.46 -3.01
N THR A 73 -6.60 -2.84 -4.15
CA THR A 73 -7.41 -3.45 -5.20
C THR A 73 -6.55 -3.69 -6.42
N TYR A 74 -6.59 -4.89 -6.96
CA TYR A 74 -5.86 -5.32 -8.15
C TYR A 74 -6.81 -5.85 -9.22
N LEU A 75 -6.42 -5.69 -10.47
CA LEU A 75 -6.93 -6.43 -11.61
C LEU A 75 -5.78 -7.32 -12.10
N GLY A 76 -5.93 -8.63 -11.94
CA GLY A 76 -4.92 -9.60 -12.32
C GLY A 76 -5.45 -10.52 -13.41
N GLU A 77 -4.62 -10.81 -14.41
CA GLU A 77 -4.89 -11.86 -15.39
C GLU A 77 -4.16 -13.15 -14.99
N LEU A 78 -4.94 -14.20 -14.79
CA LEU A 78 -4.50 -15.55 -14.49
C LEU A 78 -4.45 -16.36 -15.78
N MET A 79 -3.36 -17.10 -15.97
CA MET A 79 -3.21 -18.08 -17.06
C MET A 79 -3.04 -19.48 -16.45
N LEU A 80 -3.97 -20.39 -16.75
CA LEU A 80 -3.90 -21.80 -16.37
C LEU A 80 -2.98 -22.58 -17.31
N GLY A 81 -2.49 -23.73 -16.82
CA GLY A 81 -1.82 -24.75 -17.65
C GLY A 81 -0.31 -24.78 -17.51
N ALA A 82 0.29 -23.88 -16.73
CA ALA A 82 1.71 -23.95 -16.37
C ALA A 82 1.97 -23.23 -15.05
N SER A 83 3.09 -23.57 -14.41
CA SER A 83 3.64 -22.86 -13.25
C SER A 83 5.03 -22.33 -13.60
N THR A 84 5.36 -21.13 -13.11
CA THR A 84 6.68 -20.51 -13.30
C THR A 84 7.41 -20.36 -11.97
N ASP A 85 8.74 -20.25 -11.99
CA ASP A 85 9.56 -20.04 -10.78
C ASP A 85 9.28 -18.72 -10.04
N THR A 86 8.80 -17.70 -10.75
CA THR A 86 8.42 -16.39 -10.18
C THR A 86 6.92 -16.23 -9.91
N TYR A 87 6.11 -17.23 -10.28
CA TYR A 87 4.64 -17.21 -10.28
C TYR A 87 4.03 -16.12 -11.18
N ASP A 88 4.81 -15.61 -12.13
CA ASP A 88 4.37 -14.71 -13.19
C ASP A 88 4.96 -15.10 -14.55
N ARG A 89 4.47 -14.49 -15.63
CA ARG A 89 4.91 -14.78 -17.01
C ARG A 89 6.36 -14.42 -17.32
N TRP A 90 7.07 -13.73 -16.43
CA TRP A 90 8.46 -13.31 -16.64
C TRP A 90 9.47 -14.29 -16.02
N GLY A 91 8.98 -15.30 -15.31
CA GLY A 91 9.78 -16.44 -14.83
C GLY A 91 9.95 -17.53 -15.88
N ASN A 92 10.73 -18.54 -15.50
CA ASN A 92 10.87 -19.77 -16.29
C ASN A 92 9.74 -20.73 -15.95
N ILE A 93 9.22 -21.42 -16.95
CA ILE A 93 8.26 -22.51 -16.75
C ILE A 93 8.98 -23.65 -16.00
N VAL A 94 8.38 -24.08 -14.88
CA VAL A 94 8.89 -25.19 -14.04
C VAL A 94 7.98 -26.42 -14.08
N ALA A 95 6.73 -26.25 -14.51
CA ALA A 95 5.78 -27.33 -14.74
C ALA A 95 4.76 -26.91 -15.80
N GLU A 96 4.40 -27.83 -16.68
CA GLU A 96 3.31 -27.68 -17.65
C GLU A 96 2.25 -28.73 -17.37
N SER A 97 0.99 -28.36 -17.53
CA SER A 97 -0.13 -29.29 -17.43
C SER A 97 -0.18 -30.18 -18.65
N ASP A 98 -0.63 -31.41 -18.43
CA ASP A 98 -1.10 -32.26 -19.52
C ASP A 98 -2.28 -31.55 -20.25
N PRO A 99 -2.28 -31.49 -21.60
CA PRO A 99 -3.33 -30.79 -22.36
C PRO A 99 -4.74 -31.32 -22.13
N ASP A 100 -4.89 -32.64 -21.93
CA ASP A 100 -6.21 -33.25 -21.69
C ASP A 100 -6.72 -32.85 -20.30
N LYS A 101 -5.83 -32.80 -19.29
CA LYS A 101 -6.18 -32.28 -17.96
C LYS A 101 -6.59 -30.81 -17.99
N LEU A 102 -5.86 -29.98 -18.75
CA LEU A 102 -6.19 -28.55 -18.85
C LEU A 102 -7.55 -28.35 -19.53
N THR A 103 -7.81 -29.08 -20.61
CA THR A 103 -9.07 -29.00 -21.37
C THR A 103 -10.26 -29.55 -20.58
N ALA A 104 -10.01 -30.45 -19.62
CA ALA A 104 -11.03 -30.98 -18.72
C ALA A 104 -11.48 -30.00 -17.63
N VAL A 105 -10.73 -28.92 -17.36
CA VAL A 105 -11.15 -27.88 -16.40
C VAL A 105 -12.25 -27.05 -17.02
N SER A 106 -13.46 -27.14 -16.48
CA SER A 106 -14.59 -26.30 -16.89
C SER A 106 -14.57 -24.93 -16.22
N GLU A 107 -15.35 -23.99 -16.76
CA GLU A 107 -15.59 -22.72 -16.09
C GLU A 107 -16.25 -22.91 -14.71
N ASP A 108 -17.13 -23.89 -14.57
CA ASP A 108 -17.78 -24.22 -13.28
C ASP A 108 -16.76 -24.73 -12.26
N ASP A 109 -15.79 -25.56 -12.67
CA ASP A 109 -14.70 -26.01 -11.80
C ASP A 109 -13.84 -24.83 -11.32
N PHE A 110 -13.52 -23.91 -12.24
CA PHE A 110 -12.78 -22.70 -11.92
C PHE A 110 -13.54 -21.82 -10.93
N LEU A 111 -14.83 -21.60 -11.15
CA LEU A 111 -15.67 -20.80 -10.25
C LEU A 111 -15.84 -21.46 -8.88
N ALA A 112 -15.93 -22.78 -8.83
CA ALA A 112 -16.14 -23.54 -7.60
C ALA A 112 -14.96 -23.45 -6.61
N VAL A 113 -13.73 -23.23 -7.08
CA VAL A 113 -12.55 -23.12 -6.19
C VAL A 113 -12.34 -21.72 -5.61
N LEU A 114 -12.84 -20.66 -6.26
CA LEU A 114 -12.57 -19.27 -5.84
C LEU A 114 -13.03 -18.94 -4.40
N PRO A 115 -14.17 -19.44 -3.89
CA PRO A 115 -14.59 -19.19 -2.51
C PRO A 115 -13.58 -19.64 -1.44
N GLU A 116 -12.78 -20.69 -1.72
CA GLU A 116 -11.74 -21.18 -0.81
C GLU A 116 -10.63 -20.15 -0.55
N PHE A 117 -10.47 -19.18 -1.46
CA PHE A 117 -9.46 -18.14 -1.39
C PHE A 117 -10.00 -16.80 -0.85
N CYS A 118 -11.27 -16.74 -0.45
CA CYS A 118 -11.88 -15.56 0.17
C CYS A 118 -11.77 -15.63 1.70
N GLY A 119 -11.64 -14.47 2.35
CA GLY A 119 -11.46 -14.38 3.80
C GLY A 119 -9.99 -14.41 4.21
N VAL A 120 -9.71 -14.89 5.43
CA VAL A 120 -8.34 -14.94 5.96
C VAL A 120 -7.67 -16.23 5.51
N ILE A 121 -6.54 -16.10 4.80
CA ILE A 121 -5.78 -17.22 4.25
C ILE A 121 -4.30 -17.13 4.65
N GLU A 122 -3.61 -18.26 4.61
CA GLU A 122 -2.15 -18.33 4.72
C GLU A 122 -1.54 -18.31 3.32
N GLN A 123 -0.61 -17.38 3.07
CA GLN A 123 0.17 -17.35 1.83
C GLN A 123 1.65 -17.54 2.11
N VAL A 124 2.30 -18.37 1.30
CA VAL A 124 3.76 -18.38 1.18
C VAL A 124 4.18 -17.28 0.20
N PRO A 125 4.95 -16.27 0.65
CA PRO A 125 5.47 -15.25 -0.27
C PRO A 125 6.31 -15.88 -1.39
N PRO A 126 6.29 -15.35 -2.63
CA PRO A 126 7.14 -15.87 -3.69
C PRO A 126 8.64 -15.60 -3.41
N MET A 127 9.52 -16.42 -3.98
CA MET A 127 10.98 -16.28 -3.82
C MET A 127 11.46 -14.92 -4.35
N VAL A 128 10.88 -14.43 -5.44
CA VAL A 128 11.13 -13.08 -5.94
C VAL A 128 10.20 -12.09 -5.24
N SER A 129 10.58 -11.67 -4.03
CA SER A 129 9.87 -10.65 -3.25
C SER A 129 10.79 -9.73 -2.45
N ALA A 130 10.24 -8.63 -1.94
CA ALA A 130 10.97 -7.64 -1.14
C ALA A 130 11.13 -8.02 0.34
N VAL A 131 10.55 -9.14 0.78
CA VAL A 131 10.65 -9.65 2.16
C VAL A 131 12.11 -9.87 2.52
N LYS A 132 12.49 -9.56 3.77
CA LYS A 132 13.82 -9.85 4.30
C LYS A 132 13.81 -11.15 5.09
N MET A 133 14.80 -12.01 4.85
CA MET A 133 15.10 -13.20 5.63
C MET A 133 16.60 -13.20 5.95
N GLY A 134 16.95 -13.30 7.23
CA GLY A 134 18.37 -13.19 7.67
C GLY A 134 19.04 -11.86 7.27
N GLY A 135 18.28 -10.76 7.21
CA GLY A 135 18.77 -9.43 6.84
C GLY A 135 18.89 -9.15 5.33
N LYS A 136 18.78 -10.16 4.46
CA LYS A 136 18.83 -10.01 2.99
C LYS A 136 17.42 -10.08 2.38
N LYS A 137 17.17 -9.36 1.28
CA LYS A 137 15.87 -9.40 0.58
C LYS A 137 15.76 -10.69 -0.26
N LEU A 138 14.59 -11.32 -0.31
CA LEU A 138 14.37 -12.60 -0.99
C LEU A 138 14.73 -12.54 -2.49
N TYR A 139 14.40 -11.45 -3.19
CA TYR A 139 14.80 -11.31 -4.60
C TYR A 139 16.33 -11.33 -4.81
N GLN A 140 17.12 -10.91 -3.82
CA GLN A 140 18.59 -10.97 -3.92
C GLN A 140 19.09 -12.41 -3.81
N LEU A 141 18.43 -13.22 -2.97
CA LEU A 141 18.74 -14.65 -2.81
C LEU A 141 18.29 -15.46 -4.03
N ALA A 142 17.09 -15.18 -4.56
CA ALA A 142 16.58 -15.82 -5.77
C ALA A 142 17.50 -15.58 -6.97
N ARG A 143 18.01 -14.34 -7.15
CA ARG A 143 19.00 -14.02 -8.20
C ARG A 143 20.34 -14.75 -8.03
N ALA A 144 20.66 -15.16 -6.80
CA ALA A 144 21.85 -15.95 -6.51
C ALA A 144 21.60 -17.47 -6.64
N GLY A 145 20.42 -17.89 -7.11
CA GLY A 145 20.03 -19.29 -7.25
C GLY A 145 19.76 -19.99 -5.91
N VAL A 146 19.58 -19.23 -4.83
CA VAL A 146 19.35 -19.78 -3.49
C VAL A 146 17.86 -19.84 -3.21
N GLU A 147 17.33 -21.04 -3.10
CA GLU A 147 15.96 -21.28 -2.63
C GLU A 147 15.93 -21.41 -1.11
N ILE A 148 14.97 -20.75 -0.47
CA ILE A 148 14.77 -20.84 0.97
C ILE A 148 13.31 -21.07 1.32
N GLU A 149 13.09 -21.85 2.37
CA GLU A 149 11.78 -22.02 2.98
C GLU A 149 11.33 -20.68 3.59
N ARG A 150 10.07 -20.31 3.35
CA ARG A 150 9.50 -19.04 3.75
C ARG A 150 8.28 -19.32 4.61
N PRO A 151 8.21 -18.79 5.85
CA PRO A 151 7.05 -19.02 6.69
C PRO A 151 5.79 -18.43 6.02
N PRO A 152 4.66 -19.17 6.04
CA PRO A 152 3.37 -18.64 5.63
C PRO A 152 3.03 -17.36 6.40
N ARG A 153 2.26 -16.48 5.76
CA ARG A 153 1.78 -15.24 6.34
C ARG A 153 0.27 -15.15 6.18
N ARG A 154 -0.40 -14.76 7.26
CA ARG A 154 -1.81 -14.39 7.24
C ARG A 154 -2.03 -13.14 6.41
N VAL A 155 -2.92 -13.27 5.43
CA VAL A 155 -3.46 -12.18 4.63
C VAL A 155 -4.97 -12.33 4.53
N GLN A 156 -5.67 -11.27 4.17
CA GLN A 156 -7.11 -11.30 3.98
C GLN A 156 -7.48 -10.92 2.55
N ILE A 157 -8.26 -11.76 1.90
CA ILE A 157 -8.93 -11.46 0.63
C ILE A 157 -10.35 -11.03 0.97
N PHE A 158 -10.63 -9.73 0.84
CA PHE A 158 -11.94 -9.17 1.14
C PHE A 158 -12.96 -9.50 0.05
N SER A 159 -12.53 -9.52 -1.22
CA SER A 159 -13.34 -9.94 -2.35
C SER A 159 -12.48 -10.48 -3.49
N LEU A 160 -12.98 -11.50 -4.17
CA LEU A 160 -12.39 -12.08 -5.38
C LEU A 160 -13.50 -12.22 -6.43
N VAL A 161 -13.46 -11.37 -7.46
CA VAL A 161 -14.53 -11.27 -8.47
C VAL A 161 -13.96 -11.59 -9.85
N VAL A 162 -14.66 -12.41 -10.61
CA VAL A 162 -14.34 -12.70 -12.01
C VAL A 162 -14.88 -11.58 -12.89
N GLU A 163 -13.99 -10.88 -13.59
CA GLU A 163 -14.32 -9.82 -14.54
C GLU A 163 -14.44 -10.35 -15.96
N GLN A 164 -13.57 -11.31 -16.31
CA GLN A 164 -13.61 -12.01 -17.59
C GLN A 164 -13.20 -13.47 -17.37
N LEU A 165 -13.91 -14.40 -18.00
CA LEU A 165 -13.60 -15.81 -17.98
C LEU A 165 -13.64 -16.34 -19.41
N ALA A 166 -12.49 -16.84 -19.87
CA ALA A 166 -12.33 -17.50 -21.15
C ALA A 166 -11.10 -18.40 -21.06
N LEU A 167 -11.30 -19.60 -20.48
CA LEU A 167 -10.21 -20.51 -20.16
C LEU A 167 -9.32 -20.79 -21.39
N PRO A 168 -7.99 -20.87 -21.22
CA PRO A 168 -7.25 -20.94 -19.94
C PRO A 168 -6.97 -19.58 -19.28
N ARG A 169 -7.59 -18.48 -19.75
CA ARG A 169 -7.41 -17.13 -19.20
C ARG A 169 -8.60 -16.69 -18.35
N ALA A 170 -8.31 -16.05 -17.22
CA ALA A 170 -9.31 -15.40 -16.39
C ALA A 170 -8.78 -14.06 -15.88
N VAL A 171 -9.63 -13.04 -15.85
CA VAL A 171 -9.31 -11.74 -15.24
C VAL A 171 -10.06 -11.62 -13.93
N LEU A 172 -9.32 -11.45 -12.84
CA LEU A 172 -9.85 -11.39 -11.48
C LEU A 172 -9.62 -9.99 -10.88
N ARG A 173 -10.68 -9.39 -10.34
CA ARG A 173 -10.57 -8.24 -9.44
C ARG A 173 -10.40 -8.74 -8.00
N VAL A 174 -9.31 -8.35 -7.36
CA VAL A 174 -8.94 -8.78 -6.01
C VAL A 174 -8.86 -7.57 -5.09
N ASN A 175 -9.69 -7.53 -4.04
CA ASN A 175 -9.54 -6.59 -2.93
C ASN A 175 -8.94 -7.33 -1.74
N CYS A 176 -7.79 -6.88 -1.25
CA CYS A 176 -7.02 -7.62 -0.25
C CYS A 176 -6.29 -6.72 0.74
N SER A 177 -5.87 -7.30 1.86
CA SER A 177 -5.03 -6.64 2.86
C SER A 177 -3.65 -6.29 2.32
N SER A 178 -2.90 -5.46 3.05
CA SER A 178 -1.48 -5.29 2.79
C SER A 178 -0.71 -6.61 2.91
N GLY A 179 0.30 -6.82 2.07
CA GLY A 179 1.18 -8.00 2.13
C GLY A 179 0.71 -9.21 1.32
N THR A 180 -0.49 -9.18 0.74
CA THR A 180 -0.98 -10.20 -0.20
C THR A 180 -0.16 -10.20 -1.48
N TYR A 181 0.25 -11.38 -1.92
CA TYR A 181 0.89 -11.61 -3.22
C TYR A 181 -0.14 -12.17 -4.19
N ILE A 182 -0.52 -11.37 -5.19
CA ILE A 182 -1.44 -11.82 -6.25
C ILE A 182 -0.82 -12.96 -7.07
N ARG A 183 0.51 -12.95 -7.24
CA ARG A 183 1.27 -14.05 -7.84
C ARG A 183 1.07 -15.38 -7.10
N SER A 184 1.22 -15.39 -5.78
CA SER A 184 0.97 -16.59 -4.96
C SER A 184 -0.51 -17.00 -5.02
N LEU A 185 -1.44 -16.04 -4.91
CA LEU A 185 -2.88 -16.32 -5.02
C LEU A 185 -3.22 -17.09 -6.30
N PHE A 186 -2.70 -16.63 -7.44
CA PHE A 186 -3.00 -17.25 -8.74
C PHE A 186 -2.32 -18.60 -8.87
N HIS A 187 -1.08 -18.73 -8.43
CA HIS A 187 -0.39 -20.01 -8.36
C HIS A 187 -1.18 -21.04 -7.53
N ASP A 188 -1.66 -20.65 -6.35
CA ASP A 188 -2.40 -21.53 -5.44
C ASP A 188 -3.76 -21.95 -6.03
N ILE A 189 -4.47 -21.04 -6.73
CA ILE A 189 -5.69 -21.37 -7.49
C ILE A 189 -5.40 -22.43 -8.56
N GLY A 190 -4.33 -22.25 -9.34
CA GLY A 190 -3.93 -23.22 -10.36
C GLY A 190 -3.52 -24.57 -9.79
N ALA A 191 -2.81 -24.57 -8.66
CA ALA A 191 -2.44 -25.78 -7.93
C ALA A 191 -3.69 -26.50 -7.39
N ARG A 192 -4.68 -25.76 -6.88
CA ARG A 192 -5.96 -26.30 -6.39
C ARG A 192 -6.79 -26.97 -7.48
N LEU A 193 -6.70 -26.46 -8.71
CA LEU A 193 -7.29 -27.04 -9.92
C LEU A 193 -6.45 -28.19 -10.51
N GLY A 194 -5.22 -28.40 -10.03
CA GLY A 194 -4.34 -29.47 -10.49
C GLY A 194 -3.68 -29.25 -11.85
N VAL A 195 -3.78 -28.05 -12.42
CA VAL A 195 -3.25 -27.69 -13.75
C VAL A 195 -2.18 -26.59 -13.71
N GLY A 196 -1.92 -26.03 -12.53
CA GLY A 196 -0.98 -24.92 -12.37
C GLY A 196 -1.50 -23.61 -12.96
N ALA A 197 -0.91 -22.50 -12.51
CA ALA A 197 -1.19 -21.18 -13.06
C ALA A 197 -0.06 -20.21 -12.77
N TYR A 198 -0.05 -19.12 -13.54
CA TYR A 198 0.78 -17.95 -13.29
C TYR A 198 0.04 -16.65 -13.58
N LEU A 199 0.55 -15.55 -13.03
CA LEU A 199 0.09 -14.20 -13.30
C LEU A 199 0.65 -13.68 -14.63
N SER A 200 -0.20 -13.38 -15.61
CA SER A 200 0.21 -12.89 -16.93
C SER A 200 0.14 -11.37 -17.05
N ALA A 201 -0.71 -10.70 -16.27
CA ALA A 201 -0.78 -9.24 -16.20
C ALA A 201 -1.26 -8.80 -14.82
N LEU A 202 -0.79 -7.65 -14.35
CA LEU A 202 -1.21 -7.09 -13.06
C LEU A 202 -1.29 -5.58 -13.12
N GLU A 203 -2.45 -5.06 -12.74
CA GLU A 203 -2.68 -3.64 -12.51
C GLU A 203 -3.18 -3.42 -11.08
N ARG A 204 -2.57 -2.48 -10.35
CA ARG A 204 -3.12 -2.02 -9.07
C ARG A 204 -4.08 -0.86 -9.31
N LEU A 205 -5.36 -1.12 -9.13
CA LEU A 205 -6.43 -0.14 -9.32
C LEU A 205 -6.54 0.85 -8.17
N ALA A 206 -6.22 0.46 -6.94
CA ALA A 206 -6.35 1.35 -5.79
C ALA A 206 -5.47 0.96 -4.60
N VAL A 207 -5.14 1.97 -3.79
CA VAL A 207 -4.63 1.82 -2.42
C VAL A 207 -5.34 2.86 -1.53
N GLY A 208 -6.21 2.40 -0.65
CA GLY A 208 -7.06 3.30 0.14
C GLY A 208 -7.82 4.29 -0.76
N VAL A 209 -7.61 5.59 -0.54
CA VAL A 209 -8.26 6.68 -1.30
C VAL A 209 -7.62 7.00 -2.66
N PHE A 210 -6.43 6.47 -2.95
CA PHE A 210 -5.76 6.69 -4.23
C PHE A 210 -6.20 5.62 -5.22
N THR A 211 -6.70 6.03 -6.38
CA THR A 211 -7.27 5.15 -7.39
C THR A 211 -6.61 5.38 -8.75
N ALA A 212 -6.77 4.45 -9.69
CA ALA A 212 -6.15 4.54 -11.01
C ALA A 212 -6.74 5.70 -11.80
N GLU A 213 -8.03 6.00 -11.60
CA GLU A 213 -8.76 7.08 -12.26
C GLU A 213 -8.24 8.47 -11.89
N ASN A 214 -7.69 8.63 -10.68
CA ASN A 214 -7.11 9.89 -10.21
C ASN A 214 -5.57 9.85 -10.10
N ALA A 215 -4.93 8.84 -10.70
CA ALA A 215 -3.48 8.72 -10.74
C ALA A 215 -2.91 9.45 -11.96
N LEU A 216 -1.83 10.22 -11.76
CA LEU A 216 -1.13 10.88 -12.85
C LEU A 216 -0.16 9.90 -13.52
N PRO A 217 -0.11 9.83 -14.86
CA PRO A 217 0.97 9.18 -15.57
C PRO A 217 2.34 9.70 -15.10
N LEU A 218 3.32 8.80 -14.92
CA LEU A 218 4.65 9.17 -14.44
C LEU A 218 5.30 10.31 -15.27
N ALA A 219 5.19 10.24 -16.59
CA ALA A 219 5.77 11.24 -17.49
C ALA A 219 5.14 12.65 -17.31
N GLU A 220 3.85 12.70 -17.03
CA GLU A 220 3.14 13.96 -16.79
C GLU A 220 3.55 14.57 -15.43
N ALA A 221 3.57 13.75 -14.37
CA ALA A 221 4.06 14.19 -13.07
C ALA A 221 5.53 14.64 -13.13
N GLU A 222 6.37 13.94 -13.89
CA GLU A 222 7.76 14.35 -14.13
C GLU A 222 7.83 15.72 -14.81
N ALA A 223 7.05 15.93 -15.88
CA ALA A 223 7.02 17.20 -16.60
C ALA A 223 6.56 18.35 -15.70
N MET A 224 5.49 18.19 -14.91
CA MET A 224 5.02 19.23 -13.99
C MET A 224 6.10 19.62 -12.97
N LEU A 225 6.70 18.63 -12.31
CA LEU A 225 7.75 18.88 -11.32
C LEU A 225 9.00 19.53 -11.95
N ALA A 226 9.36 19.14 -13.18
CA ALA A 226 10.48 19.75 -13.89
C ALA A 226 10.29 21.25 -14.18
N HIS A 227 9.03 21.70 -14.30
CA HIS A 227 8.68 23.12 -14.43
C HIS A 227 8.50 23.84 -13.08
N GLY A 228 8.76 23.16 -11.96
CA GLY A 228 8.56 23.70 -10.62
C GLY A 228 7.09 23.79 -10.20
N ASP A 229 6.18 23.10 -10.91
CA ASP A 229 4.77 23.03 -10.55
C ASP A 229 4.55 21.94 -9.49
N TYR A 230 4.38 22.38 -8.25
CA TYR A 230 4.08 21.52 -7.10
C TYR A 230 2.58 21.40 -6.78
N SER A 231 1.69 21.97 -7.60
CA SER A 231 0.24 21.91 -7.39
C SER A 231 -0.32 20.48 -7.48
N VAL A 232 0.41 19.58 -8.13
CA VAL A 232 0.13 18.14 -8.22
C VAL A 232 0.26 17.42 -6.86
N LEU A 233 0.93 18.02 -5.88
CA LEU A 233 1.03 17.45 -4.54
C LEU A 233 -0.31 17.52 -3.81
N LEU A 234 -0.84 16.35 -3.52
CA LEU A 234 -2.07 16.16 -2.78
C LEU A 234 -1.83 16.47 -1.28
N PRO A 235 -2.83 17.04 -0.58
CA PRO A 235 -2.74 17.38 0.83
C PRO A 235 -2.26 16.24 1.73
N LEU A 236 -1.54 16.58 2.80
CA LEU A 236 -0.99 15.63 3.77
C LEU A 236 -2.07 14.79 4.47
N ASP A 237 -3.28 15.30 4.61
CA ASP A 237 -4.37 14.59 5.25
C ASP A 237 -5.12 13.63 4.32
N MET A 238 -4.92 13.73 3.00
CA MET A 238 -5.61 12.86 2.04
C MET A 238 -5.29 11.38 2.29
N GLY A 239 -4.01 11.03 2.44
CA GLY A 239 -3.58 9.63 2.67
C GLY A 239 -4.02 9.07 4.03
N ILE A 240 -4.39 9.92 4.97
CA ILE A 240 -4.76 9.54 6.35
C ILE A 240 -6.21 9.90 6.67
N SER A 241 -7.03 10.16 5.65
CA SER A 241 -8.42 10.59 5.80
C SER A 241 -9.32 9.55 6.49
N HIS A 242 -8.89 8.28 6.48
CA HIS A 242 -9.52 7.17 7.20
C HIS A 242 -9.36 7.25 8.73
N LEU A 243 -8.40 8.04 9.23
CA LEU A 243 -8.21 8.24 10.65
C LEU A 243 -9.22 9.27 11.19
N PRO A 244 -9.74 9.07 12.43
CA PRO A 244 -10.56 10.06 13.13
C PRO A 244 -9.89 11.44 13.16
N ARG A 245 -10.70 12.50 13.18
CA ARG A 245 -10.22 13.89 13.23
C ARG A 245 -10.59 14.49 14.58
N ILE A 246 -9.61 15.12 15.22
CA ILE A 246 -9.76 15.90 16.45
C ILE A 246 -9.36 17.35 16.15
N ASP A 247 -10.25 18.29 16.44
CA ASP A 247 -10.00 19.72 16.31
C ASP A 247 -9.75 20.33 17.69
N LEU A 248 -8.55 20.85 17.92
CA LEU A 248 -8.22 21.57 19.13
C LEU A 248 -8.95 22.92 19.13
N ALA A 249 -9.60 23.22 20.25
CA ALA A 249 -10.43 24.43 20.38
C ALA A 249 -9.61 25.67 20.75
N ASP A 250 -8.60 25.53 21.62
CA ASP A 250 -7.86 26.65 22.19
C ASP A 250 -6.37 26.65 21.84
N GLU A 251 -5.77 27.84 21.98
CA GLU A 251 -4.36 28.08 21.65
C GLU A 251 -3.40 27.40 22.63
N ARG A 252 -3.83 27.20 23.89
CA ARG A 252 -3.02 26.53 24.91
C ARG A 252 -2.77 25.07 24.52
N ASP A 253 -3.83 24.39 24.13
CA ASP A 253 -3.81 22.98 23.72
C ASP A 253 -3.06 22.82 22.40
N TYR A 254 -3.23 23.76 21.47
CA TYR A 254 -2.40 23.87 20.27
C TYR A 254 -0.89 23.92 20.61
N HIS A 255 -0.48 24.81 21.53
CA HIS A 255 0.93 24.90 21.94
C HIS A 255 1.41 23.65 22.68
N SER A 256 0.57 23.06 23.53
CA SER A 256 0.91 21.80 24.21
C SER A 256 1.13 20.67 23.21
N ALA A 257 0.25 20.50 22.21
CA ALA A 257 0.40 19.52 21.16
C ALA A 257 1.69 19.72 20.35
N LEU A 258 2.04 20.96 19.98
CA LEU A 258 3.29 21.24 19.27
C LEU A 258 4.55 20.95 20.09
N CYS A 259 4.45 21.07 21.42
CA CYS A 259 5.54 20.73 22.35
C CYS A 259 5.57 19.25 22.75
N GLY A 260 4.62 18.43 22.26
CA GLY A 260 4.51 17.02 22.65
C GLY A 260 4.05 16.81 24.10
N ARG A 261 3.35 17.81 24.69
CA ARG A 261 2.67 17.65 25.98
C ARG A 261 1.27 17.12 25.74
N ASP A 262 0.79 16.30 26.68
CA ASP A 262 -0.56 15.75 26.61
C ASP A 262 -1.61 16.85 26.71
N VAL A 263 -2.69 16.67 25.96
CA VAL A 263 -3.86 17.55 25.94
C VAL A 263 -5.04 16.81 26.52
N VAL A 264 -5.74 17.42 27.48
CA VAL A 264 -6.97 16.85 28.04
C VAL A 264 -8.12 17.16 27.07
N LEU A 265 -8.74 16.12 26.53
CA LEU A 265 -9.86 16.22 25.62
C LEU A 265 -11.21 16.10 26.36
N GLY A 266 -12.27 16.56 25.71
CA GLY A 266 -13.63 16.28 26.14
C GLY A 266 -13.99 14.81 25.94
N LEU A 267 -14.83 14.26 26.84
CA LEU A 267 -15.28 12.86 26.81
C LEU A 267 -16.11 12.46 25.58
N SER A 268 -16.45 13.42 24.71
CA SER A 268 -17.15 13.18 23.44
C SER A 268 -16.22 12.73 22.31
N GLU A 269 -14.90 12.89 22.47
CA GLU A 269 -13.93 12.49 21.47
C GLU A 269 -13.72 10.96 21.48
N PRO A 270 -13.45 10.34 20.31
CA PRO A 270 -13.27 8.90 20.23
C PRO A 270 -11.91 8.47 20.80
N GLU A 271 -11.90 7.35 21.51
CA GLU A 271 -10.66 6.63 21.78
C GLU A 271 -10.15 6.00 20.47
N ALA A 272 -8.96 6.42 20.04
CA ALA A 272 -8.31 5.99 18.81
C ALA A 272 -6.81 5.80 19.01
N ALA A 273 -6.31 4.64 18.56
CA ALA A 273 -4.87 4.35 18.49
C ALA A 273 -4.11 5.27 17.51
N ALA A 274 -4.82 5.96 16.60
CA ALA A 274 -4.27 7.02 15.78
C ALA A 274 -5.40 7.96 15.32
N CYS A 275 -5.19 9.26 15.44
CA CYS A 275 -6.10 10.31 15.00
C CYS A 275 -5.33 11.47 14.35
N ARG A 276 -6.01 12.21 13.47
CA ARG A 276 -5.50 13.44 12.88
C ARG A 276 -5.84 14.61 13.79
N VAL A 277 -4.84 15.37 14.18
CA VAL A 277 -5.04 16.52 15.08
C VAL A 277 -4.95 17.80 14.28
N TYR A 278 -5.95 18.67 14.43
CA TYR A 278 -6.08 19.94 13.72
C TYR A 278 -6.20 21.11 14.70
N TYR A 279 -5.81 22.29 14.24
CA TYR A 279 -6.15 23.56 14.87
C TYR A 279 -6.42 24.60 13.79
N GLN A 280 -7.56 25.29 13.88
CA GLN A 280 -8.01 26.28 12.88
C GLN A 280 -7.93 25.76 11.44
N GLY A 281 -8.34 24.50 11.22
CA GLY A 281 -8.34 23.86 9.91
C GLY A 281 -6.96 23.42 9.39
N ARG A 282 -5.89 23.59 10.17
CA ARG A 282 -4.53 23.15 9.80
C ARG A 282 -4.20 21.82 10.47
N LEU A 283 -3.75 20.85 9.67
CA LEU A 283 -3.23 19.59 10.18
C LEU A 283 -1.96 19.86 11.01
N LEU A 284 -2.03 19.54 12.30
CA LEU A 284 -0.89 19.60 13.21
C LEU A 284 -0.05 18.34 13.14
N GLY A 285 -0.70 17.18 13.01
CA GLY A 285 -0.01 15.92 13.15
C GLY A 285 -0.91 14.71 13.34
N ILE A 286 -0.29 13.62 13.79
CA ILE A 286 -0.95 12.42 14.27
C ILE A 286 -0.82 12.38 15.79
N GLY A 287 -1.92 12.07 16.46
CA GLY A 287 -1.95 11.77 17.88
C GLY A 287 -2.62 10.44 18.17
N GLU A 288 -2.57 10.03 19.41
CA GLU A 288 -3.22 8.85 19.98
C GLU A 288 -4.03 9.33 21.18
N THR A 289 -5.21 8.75 21.38
CA THR A 289 -6.04 9.09 22.54
C THR A 289 -6.25 7.88 23.42
N CYS A 290 -6.13 8.05 24.72
CA CYS A 290 -6.37 7.00 25.70
C CYS A 290 -7.05 7.56 26.95
N TYR A 291 -7.81 6.71 27.64
CA TYR A 291 -8.36 7.05 28.95
C TYR A 291 -7.30 6.84 30.03
N GLU A 292 -7.06 7.88 30.84
CA GLU A 292 -6.25 7.74 32.04
C GLU A 292 -7.14 7.40 33.24
N ALA A 293 -6.92 6.22 33.84
CA ALA A 293 -7.60 5.82 35.05
C ALA A 293 -6.96 6.53 36.26
N GLN A 294 -7.64 7.54 36.81
CA GLN A 294 -7.21 8.13 38.08
C GLN A 294 -7.51 7.18 39.26
N SER A 295 -6.57 7.12 40.20
CA SER A 295 -6.63 6.31 41.43
C SER A 295 -7.59 6.85 42.51
N CYS A 296 -8.36 7.89 42.22
CA CYS A 296 -9.38 8.43 43.10
C CYS A 296 -10.68 8.67 42.34
N ALA A 297 -11.80 8.31 42.96
CA ALA A 297 -13.10 8.20 42.33
C ALA A 297 -13.54 9.49 41.60
N CYS A 298 -14.08 9.29 40.40
CA CYS A 298 -14.88 10.24 39.60
C CYS A 298 -14.10 11.32 38.83
N ASN A 299 -13.37 10.91 37.77
CA ASN A 299 -13.54 11.44 36.41
C ASN A 299 -12.52 10.76 35.50
N GLU A 300 -12.99 9.91 34.58
CA GLU A 300 -12.16 9.48 33.45
C GLU A 300 -11.82 10.74 32.64
N MET A 301 -10.56 10.88 32.24
CA MET A 301 -10.12 11.94 31.33
C MET A 301 -9.56 11.27 30.09
N LEU A 302 -9.99 11.74 28.92
CA LEU A 302 -9.38 11.34 27.67
C LEU A 302 -8.17 12.24 27.42
N LEU A 303 -7.00 11.63 27.29
CA LEU A 303 -5.77 12.34 26.95
C LEU A 303 -5.48 12.17 25.47
N LEU A 304 -4.96 13.23 24.86
CA LEU A 304 -4.35 13.22 23.53
C LEU A 304 -2.84 13.33 23.66
N HIS A 305 -2.15 12.30 23.20
CA HIS A 305 -0.70 12.27 23.06
C HIS A 305 -0.31 12.45 21.58
N MET A 306 0.66 13.32 21.28
CA MET A 306 1.10 13.55 19.90
C MET A 306 2.22 12.57 19.50
N ASP A 307 1.90 11.56 18.66
CA ASP A 307 2.91 10.68 18.06
C ASP A 307 3.76 11.40 17.00
N LYS A 308 3.12 12.18 16.10
CA LYS A 308 3.84 12.90 15.03
C LYS A 308 3.38 14.34 14.90
N VAL A 309 4.24 15.27 15.31
CA VAL A 309 4.04 16.70 15.04
C VAL A 309 4.56 17.05 13.64
N LEU A 310 3.67 17.45 12.72
CA LEU A 310 3.96 17.86 11.34
C LEU A 310 3.98 19.39 11.17
N ALA A 311 3.17 20.13 11.94
CA ALA A 311 3.19 21.58 11.98
C ALA A 311 4.32 22.09 12.88
N GLY A 312 4.97 23.19 12.50
CA GLY A 312 6.09 23.77 13.25
C GLY A 312 7.35 23.95 12.41
N THR A 313 8.07 25.04 12.69
CA THR A 313 9.42 25.33 12.20
C THR A 313 10.43 24.54 13.02
N LYS A 314 10.91 23.43 12.48
CA LYS A 314 12.28 22.99 12.75
C LYS A 314 13.04 23.07 11.44
#